data_AF-A0A2V7ID59-F1
#
_entry.id   AF-A0A2V7ID59-F1
#
_cell.length_a   1.000
_cell.length_b   1.000
_cell.length_c   1.000
_cell.angle_alpha   90.00
_cell.angle_beta   90.00
_cell.angle_gamma   90.00
#
_symmetry.space_group_name_H-M   'P 1'
#
loop_
_entity.id
_entity.type
_entity.pdbx_description
1 polymer ?
#
loop_
_entity_poly.entity_id
_entity_poly.type
_entity_poly.pdbx_seq_one_letter_code
_entity_poly.pdbx_strand_id
1 'polypeptide(L)' 'MHLDFAVVADYAIVDQAGKLSVLGIFQHIWVQQFPAMHPRLHLVLRLKGKRTEIGEHQVQIRLLDEQDA' A
#
# COMPACT_ATOMS: atom_id res chain seq x y z
N MET A 1 10.55 -11.02 8.95
CA MET A 1 10.23 -9.66 8.47
C MET A 1 8.91 -9.26 9.11
N HIS A 2 8.72 -7.99 9.44
CA HIS A 2 7.48 -7.48 10.03
C HIS A 2 6.90 -6.35 9.16
N LEU A 3 5.61 -6.46 8.84
CA LEU A 3 4.84 -5.40 8.19
C LEU A 3 4.21 -4.53 9.28
N ASP A 4 4.70 -3.29 9.44
CA ASP A 4 4.11 -2.36 10.40
C ASP A 4 2.75 -1.86 9.91
N PHE A 5 2.67 -1.53 8.61
CA PHE A 5 1.43 -1.08 7.97
C PHE A 5 1.50 -1.25 6.45
N ALA A 6 0.31 -1.44 5.88
CA ALA A 6 0.02 -1.41 4.46
C ALA A 6 -1.24 -0.58 4.25
N VAL A 7 -1.14 0.52 3.52
CA VAL A 7 -2.28 1.42 3.27
C VAL A 7 -2.38 1.78 1.80
N VAL A 8 -3.59 2.00 1.33
CA VAL A 8 -3.85 2.64 0.04
C VAL A 8 -4.19 4.11 0.26
N ALA A 9 -3.70 4.98 -0.62
CA ALA A 9 -3.91 6.42 -0.50
C ALA A 9 -3.94 7.12 -1.85
N ASP A 10 -4.47 8.34 -1.86
CA ASP A 10 -4.47 9.21 -3.03
C ASP A 10 -3.05 9.66 -3.40
N TYR A 11 -2.20 9.89 -2.40
CA TYR A 11 -0.84 10.38 -2.60
C TYR A 11 0.11 9.97 -1.47
N ALA A 12 1.38 9.76 -1.80
CA ALA A 12 2.44 9.54 -0.84
C ALA A 12 3.74 10.22 -1.31
N ILE A 13 4.48 10.78 -0.36
CA ILE A 13 5.76 11.45 -0.63
C ILE A 13 6.79 11.11 0.45
N VAL A 14 8.04 10.98 0.03
CA VAL A 14 9.20 10.93 0.91
C VAL A 14 9.96 12.23 0.70
N ASP A 15 10.12 13.01 1.77
CA ASP A 15 10.88 14.25 1.72
C ASP A 15 12.40 14.00 1.72
N GLN A 16 13.19 15.06 1.56
CA GLN A 16 14.65 14.98 1.58
C GLN A 16 15.21 14.52 2.95
N ALA A 17 14.43 14.65 4.03
CA ALA A 17 14.77 14.16 5.36
C ALA A 17 14.39 12.68 5.56
N GLY A 18 13.84 12.02 4.53
CA GLY A 18 13.41 10.62 4.58
C GLY A 18 12.09 10.42 5.33
N LYS A 19 11.32 11.48 5.62
CA LYS A 19 10.01 11.35 6.26
C LYS A 19 8.96 10.99 5.24
N LEU A 20 8.23 9.92 5.52
CA LEU A 20 7.10 9.47 4.74
C LEU A 20 5.83 10.23 5.16
N SER A 21 5.20 10.91 4.21
CA SER A 21 3.87 11.50 4.37
C SER A 21 2.90 10.78 3.45
N VAL A 22 1.76 10.36 4.01
CA VAL A 22 0.69 9.68 3.28
C VAL A 22 -0.56 10.55 3.39
N LEU A 23 -1.16 10.90 2.25
CA LEU A 23 -2.32 11.78 2.17
C LEU A 23 -3.49 11.06 1.53
N GLY A 24 -4.68 11.26 2.10
CA GLY A 24 -5.91 10.64 1.60
C GLY A 24 -5.89 9.12 1.74
N ILE A 25 -5.62 8.59 2.94
CA ILE A 25 -5.76 7.15 3.19
C ILE A 25 -7.25 6.80 3.10
N PHE A 26 -7.58 5.80 2.29
CA PHE A 26 -8.96 5.36 2.12
C PHE A 26 -9.08 3.84 2.24
N GLN A 27 -10.30 3.39 2.53
CA GLN A 27 -10.67 1.97 2.54
C GLN A 27 -11.75 1.64 1.51
N HIS A 28 -12.55 2.64 1.13
CA HIS A 28 -13.67 2.48 0.20
C HIS A 28 -13.55 3.51 -0.91
N ILE A 29 -13.82 3.09 -2.14
CA ILE A 29 -13.92 3.96 -3.31
C ILE A 29 -15.40 4.12 -3.64
N TRP A 30 -15.91 5.34 -3.56
CA TRP A 30 -17.29 5.66 -3.92
C TRP A 30 -17.41 5.95 -5.41
N VAL A 31 -18.29 5.23 -6.10
CA VAL A 31 -18.51 5.37 -7.55
C VAL A 31 -20.01 5.50 -7.83
N GLN A 32 -20.38 6.33 -8.81
CA GLN A 32 -21.79 6.50 -9.19
C GLN A 32 -22.34 5.32 -9.98
N GLN A 33 -21.51 4.71 -10.83
CA GLN A 33 -21.82 3.50 -11.57
C GLN A 33 -20.59 2.61 -11.62
N PHE A 34 -20.80 1.29 -11.64
CA PHE A 34 -19.74 0.31 -11.81
C PHE A 34 -19.87 -0.35 -13.21
N PRO A 35 -18.77 -0.58 -13.95
CA PRO A 35 -17.37 -0.36 -13.58
C PRO A 35 -16.96 1.12 -13.63
N ALA A 36 -16.01 1.49 -12.77
CA ALA A 36 -15.44 2.84 -12.71
C ALA A 36 -13.90 2.79 -12.59
N MET A 37 -13.24 3.83 -13.09
CA MET A 37 -11.79 4.00 -12.98
C MET A 37 -11.49 4.93 -11.80
N HIS A 38 -10.68 4.44 -10.84
CA HIS A 38 -10.12 5.32 -9.81
C HIS A 38 -8.86 6.01 -10.37
N PRO A 39 -8.76 7.35 -10.31
CA PRO A 39 -7.73 8.08 -11.04
C PRO A 39 -6.32 7.86 -10.50
N ARG A 40 -6.15 7.62 -9.20
CA ARG A 40 -4.85 7.40 -8.56
C ARG A 40 -4.95 6.44 -7.39
N LEU A 41 -4.04 5.49 -7.27
CA LEU A 41 -3.97 4.61 -6.11
C LEU A 41 -2.50 4.37 -5.78
N HIS A 42 -2.07 4.81 -4.60
CA HIS A 42 -0.74 4.55 -4.08
C HIS A 42 -0.82 3.46 -3.02
N LEU A 43 -0.04 2.39 -3.18
CA LEU A 43 0.17 1.40 -2.13
C LEU A 43 1.42 1.77 -1.32
N VAL A 44 1.24 2.03 -0.03
CA VAL A 44 2.32 2.43 0.87
C VAL A 44 2.53 1.35 1.93
N LEU A 45 3.75 0.83 1.98
CA LEU A 45 4.14 -0.30 2.83
C LEU A 45 5.33 0.08 3.69
N ARG A 46 5.29 -0.30 4.98
CA ARG A 46 6.46 -0.24 5.85
C ARG A 46 6.86 -1.63 6.32
N LEU A 47 7.97 -2.12 5.78
CA LEU A 47 8.58 -3.40 6.13
C LEU A 47 9.79 -3.16 7.03
N LYS A 48 9.86 -3.90 8.15
CA LYS A 48 11.00 -3.93 9.06
C LYS A 48 11.61 -5.32 9.07
N GLY A 49 12.90 -5.41 8.80
CA GLY A 49 13.68 -6.64 8.98
C GLY A 49 14.52 -6.59 10.26
N LYS A 50 14.69 -7.73 10.92
CA LYS A 50 15.71 -7.92 11.97
C LYS A 50 17.03 -8.35 11.33
N ARG A 51 18.13 -8.20 12.07
CA ARG A 51 19.46 -8.61 11.59
C ARG A 51 19.59 -10.13 11.34
N THR A 52 18.74 -10.94 11.96
CA THR A 52 18.63 -12.39 11.72
C THR A 52 17.90 -12.73 10.42
N GLU A 53 17.31 -11.74 9.77
CA GLU A 53 16.46 -11.89 8.58
C GLU A 53 17.16 -11.30 7.35
N ILE A 54 18.50 -11.22 7.36
CA ILE A 54 19.29 -10.81 6.21
C ILE A 54 19.18 -11.90 5.15
N GLY A 55 18.85 -11.52 3.92
CA GLY A 55 18.69 -12.44 2.79
C GLY A 55 17.66 -11.92 1.80
N GLU A 56 17.38 -12.71 0.77
CA GLU A 56 16.31 -12.43 -0.18
C GLU A 56 14.94 -12.78 0.42
N HIS A 57 13.97 -11.91 0.19
CA HIS A 57 12.58 -12.12 0.62
C HIS A 57 11.65 -11.83 -0.55
N GLN A 58 10.80 -12.79 -0.87
CA GLN A 58 9.77 -12.60 -1.89
C GLN A 58 8.58 -11.87 -1.27
N VAL A 59 8.23 -10.72 -1.85
CA VAL A 59 7.03 -9.97 -1.51
C VAL A 59 6.10 -10.00 -2.71
N GLN A 60 4.88 -10.51 -2.51
CA GLN A 60 3.86 -10.56 -3.54
C GLN A 60 2.70 -9.63 -3.15
N ILE A 61 2.29 -8.79 -4.09
CA ILE A 61 1.09 -7.95 -3.98
C ILE A 61 0.03 -8.58 -4.89
N ARG A 62 -1.12 -8.93 -4.32
CA ARG A 62 -2.26 -9.48 -5.05
C ARG A 62 -3.44 -8.53 -4.89
N LEU A 63 -4.09 -8.21 -6.01
CA LEU A 63 -5.42 -7.62 -6.00
C LEU A 63 -6.39 -8.79 -6.17
N LEU A 64 -7.28 -8.97 -5.19
CA LEU A 64 -8.27 -10.03 -5.15
C LEU A 64 -9.65 -9.40 -5.30
N ASP A 65 -10.56 -10.07 -5.99
CA ASP A 65 -11.98 -9.75 -5.92
C ASP A 65 -12.65 -10.56 -4.79
N GLU A 66 -13.96 -10.43 -4.63
CA GLU A 66 -14.71 -11.18 -3.62
C GLU A 66 -14.75 -12.70 -3.87
N GLN A 67 -14.52 -13.15 -5.11
CA GLN A 67 -14.54 -14.57 -5.49
C GLN A 67 -13.19 -15.25 -5.23
N ASP A 68 -12.10 -14.48 -5.23
CA ASP A 68 -10.71 -14.93 -5.04
C ASP A 68 -10.13 -14.70 -3.61
N ALA A 69 -10.93 -14.12 -2.70
CA ALA A 69 -10.53 -13.80 -1.31
C ALA A 69 -10.78 -14.95 -0.32
#